data_AF-K4GFF5-F1
#
_entry.id   AF-K4GFF5-F1
#
_cell.length_a   1.000
_cell.length_b   1.000
_cell.length_c   1.000
_cell.angle_alpha   90.00
_cell.angle_beta   90.00
_cell.angle_gamma   90.00
#
_symmetry.space_group_name_H-M   'P 1'
#
loop_
_entity.id
_entity.type
_entity.pdbx_description
1 polymer ?
#
loop_
_entity_poly.entity_id
_entity_poly.type
_entity_poly.pdbx_seq_one_letter_code
_entity_poly.pdbx_strand_id
1 'polypeptide(L)'
;MRMMAQSFQSISVTAANPVPFINGLPFEPALFPPVSHAPYDCNPEVENFKETIQQLEGRLVRQDHQIRELIAKMETQNTHMAELKRTIRNLEGKITEMEAQQCNGIYIWKIENFSGLQKAQEEERPVVMHSPGFYTGKPGYKLCLRLHIQLPNAQRCANFISLFVHTMQGEYDSHLPWPFQGTIRLSILDQSEGPERQNHEEVMEAKPELLAF
;
A
#
# COMPACT_ATOMS: atom_id res chain seq x y z
N MET A 1 -8.68 11.50 20.72
CA MET A 1 -9.83 11.75 21.62
C MET A 1 -10.18 10.41 22.28
N ARG A 2 -10.15 10.35 23.61
CA ARG A 2 -10.48 9.17 24.43
C ARG A 2 -11.96 8.78 24.24
N MET A 3 -12.28 7.49 24.40
CA MET A 3 -13.35 6.99 25.30
C MET A 3 -13.26 5.46 25.43
N MET A 4 -13.41 5.01 26.67
CA MET A 4 -13.26 3.64 27.21
C MET A 4 -14.63 2.92 27.24
N ALA A 5 -14.68 1.61 27.01
CA ALA A 5 -14.94 0.54 28.00
C ALA A 5 -16.35 -0.10 27.92
N GLN A 6 -16.40 -1.44 28.05
CA GLN A 6 -17.47 -2.29 28.62
C GLN A 6 -16.99 -3.75 28.51
N SER A 7 -16.41 -4.35 29.55
CA SER A 7 -17.02 -5.14 30.65
C SER A 7 -17.54 -6.52 30.22
N PHE A 8 -16.74 -7.56 30.49
CA PHE A 8 -17.18 -8.95 30.56
C PHE A 8 -17.64 -9.24 31.99
N GLN A 9 -18.85 -9.79 32.15
CA GLN A 9 -19.26 -10.45 33.41
C GLN A 9 -19.50 -11.92 33.15
N SER A 10 -18.67 -12.73 33.82
CA SER A 10 -18.79 -14.16 34.01
C SER A 10 -19.96 -14.49 34.93
N ILE A 11 -20.86 -15.37 34.50
CA ILE A 11 -21.89 -15.95 35.36
C ILE A 11 -21.28 -17.16 36.06
N SER A 12 -21.07 -17.04 37.36
CA SER A 12 -20.68 -18.12 38.27
C SER A 12 -21.90 -18.96 38.66
N VAL A 13 -21.80 -20.27 38.52
CA VAL A 13 -22.81 -21.25 38.96
C VAL A 13 -22.61 -21.54 40.45
N THR A 14 -23.59 -21.18 41.27
CA THR A 14 -23.67 -21.59 42.69
C THR A 14 -24.47 -22.87 42.84
N ALA A 15 -23.87 -23.85 43.49
CA ALA A 15 -24.46 -25.14 43.82
C ALA A 15 -25.65 -24.99 44.78
N ALA A 16 -26.75 -25.69 44.49
CA ALA A 16 -27.92 -25.78 45.36
C ALA A 16 -27.73 -26.88 46.43
N ASN A 17 -28.06 -26.56 47.67
CA ASN A 17 -28.07 -27.49 48.81
C ASN A 17 -29.24 -28.50 48.71
N PRO A 18 -29.09 -29.73 49.23
CA PRO A 18 -30.15 -30.73 49.23
C PRO A 18 -31.22 -30.44 50.30
N VAL A 19 -32.49 -30.56 49.92
CA VAL A 19 -33.68 -30.42 50.77
C VAL A 19 -34.00 -31.77 51.44
N PRO A 20 -34.47 -31.82 52.71
CA PRO A 20 -34.76 -33.09 53.37
C PRO A 20 -36.08 -33.69 52.88
N PHE A 21 -36.10 -35.01 52.71
CA PHE A 21 -37.30 -35.82 52.49
C PHE A 21 -38.22 -35.74 53.71
N ILE A 22 -39.48 -35.35 53.51
CA ILE A 22 -40.57 -35.54 54.47
C ILE A 22 -41.50 -36.65 53.94
N ASN A 23 -41.82 -37.56 54.85
CA ASN A 23 -42.55 -38.82 54.68
C ASN A 23 -43.92 -38.71 54.00
N GLY A 24 -44.31 -39.85 53.40
CA GLY A 24 -45.48 -40.06 52.55
C GLY A 24 -46.85 -39.82 53.17
N LEU A 25 -47.77 -39.43 52.29
CA LEU A 25 -49.21 -39.69 52.37
C LEU A 25 -49.62 -40.51 51.14
N PRO A 26 -50.56 -41.46 51.22
CA PRO A 26 -50.95 -42.27 50.08
C PRO A 26 -51.80 -41.44 49.10
N PHE A 27 -51.46 -41.51 47.81
CA PHE A 27 -52.22 -40.93 46.71
C PHE A 27 -53.49 -41.77 46.45
N GLU A 28 -54.67 -41.16 46.46
CA GLU A 28 -55.95 -41.79 46.12
C GLU A 28 -56.35 -41.43 44.67
N PRO A 29 -56.36 -42.37 43.70
CA PRO A 29 -56.40 -42.03 42.26
C PRO A 29 -57.78 -41.72 41.63
N ALA A 30 -58.84 -41.46 42.41
CA ALA A 30 -60.21 -41.69 41.90
C ALA A 30 -61.07 -40.44 41.57
N LEU A 31 -60.52 -39.27 41.22
CA LEU A 31 -61.34 -38.06 40.98
C LEU A 31 -61.06 -37.23 39.71
N PHE A 32 -60.34 -37.74 38.71
CA PHE A 32 -60.22 -37.02 37.43
C PHE A 32 -61.09 -37.66 36.34
N PRO A 33 -62.05 -36.93 35.73
CA PRO A 33 -62.80 -37.44 34.58
C PRO A 33 -61.90 -37.51 33.33
N PRO A 34 -62.17 -38.43 32.38
CA PRO A 34 -61.33 -38.61 31.21
C PRO A 34 -61.48 -37.42 30.26
N VAL A 35 -60.36 -36.84 29.84
CA VAL A 35 -60.32 -35.79 28.83
C VAL A 35 -60.68 -36.42 27.47
N SER A 36 -61.81 -36.01 26.91
CA SER A 36 -62.18 -36.32 25.52
C SER A 36 -61.21 -35.65 24.55
N HIS A 37 -60.42 -36.44 23.83
CA HIS A 37 -59.64 -35.95 22.69
C HIS A 37 -60.58 -35.66 21.51
N ALA A 38 -60.99 -34.41 21.35
CA ALA A 38 -61.38 -33.89 20.04
C ALA A 38 -60.11 -33.60 19.23
N PRO A 39 -60.06 -33.90 17.92
CA PRO A 39 -58.93 -33.54 17.09
C PRO A 39 -58.88 -32.01 17.01
N TYR A 40 -57.77 -31.41 17.47
CA TYR A 40 -57.52 -29.99 17.27
C TYR A 40 -57.38 -29.75 15.76
N ASP A 41 -58.39 -29.14 15.14
CA ASP A 41 -58.24 -28.56 13.80
C ASP A 41 -57.22 -27.42 13.88
N CYS A 42 -56.15 -27.53 13.09
CA CYS A 42 -55.11 -26.52 13.06
C CYS A 42 -55.67 -25.21 12.47
N ASN A 43 -55.49 -24.09 13.18
CA ASN A 43 -55.99 -22.79 12.74
C ASN A 43 -55.29 -22.39 11.42
N PRO A 44 -56.01 -22.16 10.30
CA PRO A 44 -55.42 -21.97 8.96
C PRO A 44 -54.42 -20.81 8.86
N GLU A 45 -54.56 -19.78 9.70
CA GLU A 45 -53.62 -18.67 9.79
C GLU A 45 -52.23 -19.10 10.31
N VAL A 46 -52.20 -20.08 11.22
CA VAL A 46 -50.95 -20.61 11.79
C VAL A 46 -50.19 -21.44 10.75
N GLU A 47 -50.89 -22.24 9.95
CA GLU A 47 -50.26 -22.98 8.83
C GLU A 47 -49.77 -22.02 7.73
N ASN A 48 -50.50 -20.93 7.44
CA ASN A 48 -50.04 -19.92 6.49
C ASN A 48 -48.75 -19.20 6.95
N PHE A 49 -48.66 -18.86 8.25
CA PHE A 49 -47.47 -18.24 8.83
C PHE A 49 -46.27 -19.19 8.79
N LYS A 50 -46.49 -20.48 9.08
CA LYS A 50 -45.48 -21.53 9.00
C LYS A 50 -44.95 -21.74 7.59
N GLU A 51 -45.82 -21.75 6.57
CA GLU A 51 -45.39 -21.77 5.16
C GLU A 51 -44.53 -20.54 4.81
N THR A 52 -44.93 -19.36 5.28
CA THR A 52 -44.17 -18.12 5.06
C THR A 52 -42.78 -18.18 5.71
N ILE A 53 -42.69 -18.68 6.95
CA ILE A 53 -41.40 -18.88 7.65
C ILE A 53 -40.51 -19.82 6.83
N GLN A 54 -41.03 -20.98 6.42
CA GLN A 54 -40.26 -21.94 5.61
C GLN A 54 -39.76 -21.32 4.30
N GLN A 55 -40.58 -20.49 3.66
CA GLN A 55 -40.18 -19.78 2.45
C GLN A 55 -39.06 -18.77 2.72
N LEU A 56 -39.14 -18.02 3.81
CA LEU A 56 -38.11 -17.06 4.24
C LEU A 56 -36.81 -17.75 4.65
N GLU A 57 -36.87 -18.87 5.38
CA GLU A 57 -35.71 -19.71 5.71
C GLU A 57 -35.02 -20.20 4.43
N GLY A 58 -35.80 -20.70 3.46
CA GLY A 58 -35.26 -21.12 2.17
C GLY A 58 -34.59 -19.97 1.40
N ARG A 59 -35.15 -18.75 1.46
CA ARG A 59 -34.52 -17.55 0.86
C ARG A 59 -33.23 -17.16 1.59
N LEU A 60 -33.22 -17.21 2.92
CA LEU A 60 -32.07 -16.88 3.75
C LEU A 60 -30.89 -17.82 3.43
N VAL A 61 -31.14 -19.13 3.34
CA VAL A 61 -30.11 -20.12 2.98
C VAL A 61 -29.53 -19.83 1.58
N ARG A 62 -30.37 -19.49 0.60
CA ARG A 62 -29.90 -19.13 -0.75
C ARG A 62 -29.04 -17.86 -0.74
N GLN A 63 -29.46 -16.82 -0.02
CA GLN A 63 -28.69 -15.58 0.10
C GLN A 63 -27.36 -15.80 0.80
N ASP A 64 -27.35 -16.56 1.89
CA ASP A 64 -26.15 -16.93 2.65
C ASP A 64 -25.15 -17.73 1.79
N HIS A 65 -25.65 -18.63 0.94
CA HIS A 65 -24.83 -19.28 -0.08
C HIS A 65 -24.25 -18.30 -1.11
N GLN A 66 -25.07 -17.39 -1.65
CA GLN A 66 -24.59 -16.35 -2.59
C GLN A 66 -23.53 -15.44 -1.96
N ILE A 67 -23.68 -15.07 -0.68
CA ILE A 67 -22.69 -14.28 0.06
C ILE A 67 -21.36 -15.03 0.14
N ARG A 68 -21.38 -16.33 0.49
CA ARG A 68 -20.16 -17.15 0.51
C ARG A 68 -19.46 -17.23 -0.84
N GLU A 69 -20.22 -17.44 -1.92
CA GLU A 69 -19.65 -17.47 -3.27
C GLU A 69 -19.03 -16.13 -3.68
N LEU A 70 -19.70 -15.01 -3.35
CA LEU A 70 -19.19 -13.67 -3.62
C LEU A 70 -17.92 -13.38 -2.82
N ILE A 71 -17.85 -13.81 -1.55
CA ILE A 71 -16.64 -13.70 -0.73
C ILE A 71 -15.49 -14.46 -1.38
N ALA A 72 -15.69 -15.73 -1.75
CA ALA A 72 -14.66 -16.54 -2.39
C ALA A 72 -14.18 -15.94 -3.73
N LYS A 73 -15.11 -15.38 -4.54
CA LYS A 73 -14.78 -14.66 -5.77
C LYS A 73 -13.98 -13.39 -5.49
N MET A 74 -14.38 -12.60 -4.49
CA MET A 74 -13.69 -11.37 -4.09
C MET A 74 -12.27 -11.68 -3.60
N GLU A 75 -12.09 -12.72 -2.80
CA GLU A 75 -10.78 -13.17 -2.32
C GLU A 75 -9.87 -13.58 -3.49
N THR A 76 -10.40 -14.35 -4.43
CA THR A 76 -9.68 -14.76 -5.65
C THR A 76 -9.31 -13.56 -6.53
N GLN A 77 -10.22 -12.58 -6.70
CA GLN A 77 -9.90 -11.36 -7.43
C GLN A 77 -8.83 -10.52 -6.73
N ASN A 78 -8.86 -10.46 -5.39
CA ASN A 78 -7.86 -9.74 -4.60
C ASN A 78 -6.46 -10.37 -4.72
N THR A 79 -6.36 -11.70 -4.73
CA THR A 79 -5.07 -12.38 -4.94
C THR A 79 -4.52 -12.11 -6.34
N HIS A 80 -5.34 -12.23 -7.38
CA HIS A 80 -4.94 -11.87 -8.74
C HIS A 80 -4.53 -10.40 -8.86
N MET A 81 -5.29 -9.47 -8.27
CA MET A 81 -4.93 -8.06 -8.26
C MET A 81 -3.58 -7.81 -7.59
N ALA A 82 -3.29 -8.50 -6.48
CA ALA A 82 -2.01 -8.40 -5.80
C ALA A 82 -0.85 -8.93 -6.65
N GLU A 83 -1.06 -10.03 -7.37
CA GLU A 83 -0.11 -10.62 -8.30
C GLU A 83 0.15 -9.70 -9.50
N LEU A 84 -0.90 -9.20 -10.15
CA LEU A 84 -0.77 -8.25 -11.26
C LEU A 84 0.02 -7.01 -10.83
N LYS A 85 -0.31 -6.43 -9.67
CA LYS A 85 0.44 -5.30 -9.12
C LYS A 85 1.91 -5.62 -8.88
N ARG A 86 2.24 -6.85 -8.47
CA ARG A 86 3.63 -7.30 -8.30
C ARG A 86 4.35 -7.40 -9.65
N THR A 87 3.69 -7.99 -10.64
CA THR A 87 4.23 -8.13 -11.99
C THR A 87 4.47 -6.76 -12.63
N ILE A 88 3.54 -5.82 -12.49
CA ILE A 88 3.70 -4.44 -12.97
C ILE A 88 4.96 -3.81 -12.37
N ARG A 89 5.11 -3.81 -11.03
CA ARG A 89 6.31 -3.25 -10.38
C ARG A 89 7.61 -3.90 -10.85
N ASN A 90 7.60 -5.21 -11.09
CA ASN A 90 8.77 -5.92 -11.59
C ASN A 90 9.10 -5.53 -13.03
N LEU A 91 8.09 -5.37 -13.89
CA LEU A 91 8.28 -4.93 -15.26
C LEU A 91 8.73 -3.46 -15.33
N GLU A 92 8.14 -2.57 -14.53
CA GLU A 92 8.58 -1.18 -14.37
C GLU A 92 10.06 -1.12 -13.99
N GLY A 93 10.49 -1.91 -12.98
CA GLY A 93 11.90 -1.98 -12.59
C GLY A 93 12.82 -2.49 -13.70
N LYS A 94 12.39 -3.49 -14.48
CA LYS A 94 13.16 -3.98 -15.64
C LYS A 94 13.26 -2.94 -16.74
N ILE A 95 12.20 -2.20 -17.02
CA ILE A 95 12.19 -1.12 -18.01
C ILE A 95 13.17 -0.03 -17.57
N THR A 96 13.08 0.44 -16.33
CA THR A 96 14.01 1.44 -15.79
C THR A 96 15.47 0.98 -15.85
N GLU A 97 15.74 -0.29 -15.54
CA GLU A 97 17.09 -0.85 -15.64
C GLU A 97 17.58 -0.94 -17.09
N MET A 98 16.71 -1.31 -18.03
CA MET A 98 17.05 -1.33 -19.46
C MET A 98 17.32 0.07 -20.01
N GLU A 99 16.49 1.05 -19.66
CA GLU A 99 16.67 2.46 -20.03
C GLU A 99 17.99 3.01 -19.48
N ALA A 100 18.31 2.71 -18.22
CA ALA A 100 19.56 3.09 -17.57
C ALA A 100 20.79 2.60 -18.34
N GLN A 101 20.72 1.38 -18.89
CA GLN A 101 21.82 0.76 -19.64
C GLN A 101 22.01 1.35 -21.04
N GLN A 102 21.05 2.11 -21.56
CA GLN A 102 21.12 2.69 -22.90
C GLN A 102 21.95 3.99 -22.95
N CYS A 103 22.22 4.62 -21.81
CA CYS A 103 22.84 5.94 -21.73
C CYS A 103 24.31 5.96 -22.16
N ASN A 104 25.07 4.87 -21.95
CA ASN A 104 26.49 4.77 -22.32
C ASN A 104 27.33 6.00 -21.90
N GLY A 105 27.10 6.49 -20.68
CA GLY A 105 27.82 7.65 -20.14
C GLY A 105 27.29 9.02 -20.56
N ILE A 106 26.30 9.09 -21.45
CA ILE A 106 25.61 10.33 -21.82
C ILE A 106 24.15 10.25 -21.35
N TYR A 107 23.81 11.07 -20.36
CA TYR A 107 22.47 11.11 -19.78
C TYR A 107 21.84 12.49 -19.94
N ILE A 108 20.60 12.54 -20.43
CA ILE A 108 19.81 13.76 -20.56
C ILE A 108 18.65 13.68 -19.59
N TRP A 109 18.65 14.55 -18.57
CA TRP A 109 17.56 14.64 -17.62
C TRP A 109 16.60 15.75 -18.01
N LYS A 110 15.40 15.37 -18.48
CA LYS A 110 14.32 16.33 -18.72
C LYS A 110 13.58 16.61 -17.43
N ILE A 111 13.58 17.87 -17.01
CA ILE A 111 12.79 18.35 -15.88
C ILE A 111 11.50 18.96 -16.42
N GLU A 112 10.37 18.37 -16.06
CA GLU A 112 9.05 18.84 -16.46
C GLU A 112 8.41 19.66 -15.34
N ASN A 113 7.45 20.51 -15.70
CA ASN A 113 6.69 21.34 -14.76
C ASN A 113 7.57 22.19 -13.80
N PHE A 114 8.64 22.80 -14.35
CA PHE A 114 9.59 23.60 -13.56
C PHE A 114 8.90 24.78 -12.83
N SER A 115 7.86 25.36 -13.41
CA SER A 115 7.06 26.42 -12.75
C SER A 115 6.44 25.96 -11.43
N GLY A 116 6.01 24.70 -11.33
CA GLY A 116 5.52 24.11 -10.08
C GLY A 116 6.62 23.99 -9.02
N LEU A 117 7.84 23.65 -9.45
CA LEU A 117 9.01 23.58 -8.57
C LEU A 117 9.40 24.97 -8.05
N GLN A 118 9.39 25.97 -8.94
CA GLN A 118 9.69 27.35 -8.59
C GLN A 118 8.66 27.94 -7.61
N LYS A 119 7.37 27.66 -7.82
CA LYS A 119 6.33 28.03 -6.86
C LYS A 119 6.53 27.37 -5.49
N ALA A 120 6.93 26.10 -5.46
CA ALA A 120 7.22 25.43 -4.19
C ALA A 120 8.40 26.10 -3.45
N GLN A 121 9.43 26.52 -4.18
CA GLN A 121 10.57 27.27 -3.63
C GLN A 121 10.13 28.64 -3.06
N GLU A 122 9.26 29.36 -3.77
CA GLU A 122 8.68 30.65 -3.31
C GLU A 122 7.84 30.49 -2.03
N GLU A 123 7.15 29.36 -1.89
CA GLU A 123 6.44 28.97 -0.67
C GLU A 123 7.38 28.44 0.44
N GLU A 124 8.69 28.69 0.31
CA GLU A 124 9.76 28.24 1.20
C GLU A 124 9.81 26.72 1.43
N ARG A 125 9.29 25.92 0.49
CA ARG A 125 9.38 24.47 0.55
C ARG A 125 10.68 23.97 -0.09
N PRO A 126 11.38 23.02 0.53
CA PRO A 126 12.59 22.45 -0.04
C PRO A 126 12.25 21.67 -1.32
N VAL A 127 12.95 21.97 -2.40
CA VAL A 127 12.81 21.26 -3.68
C VAL A 127 14.05 20.41 -3.90
N VAL A 128 13.88 19.09 -3.79
CA VAL A 128 14.93 18.11 -4.06
C VAL A 128 14.38 17.06 -5.02
N MET A 129 15.07 16.84 -6.12
CA MET A 129 14.72 15.83 -7.12
C MET A 129 15.89 14.90 -7.39
N HIS A 130 15.58 13.67 -7.78
CA HIS A 130 16.57 12.69 -8.24
C HIS A 130 16.21 12.25 -9.65
N SER A 131 17.20 12.13 -10.52
CA SER A 131 17.02 11.46 -11.80
C SER A 131 16.90 9.95 -11.60
N PRO A 132 16.30 9.23 -12.56
CA PRO A 132 16.58 7.81 -12.74
C PRO A 132 18.08 7.52 -12.77
N GLY A 133 18.45 6.31 -12.33
CA GLY A 133 19.82 5.83 -12.45
C GLY A 133 20.19 5.59 -13.91
N PHE A 134 21.44 5.83 -14.27
CA PHE A 134 21.97 5.59 -15.59
C PHE A 134 23.38 5.01 -15.50
N TYR A 135 23.78 4.23 -16.51
CA TYR A 135 25.10 3.63 -16.55
C TYR A 135 26.08 4.46 -17.38
N THR A 136 27.32 4.48 -16.92
CA THR A 136 28.47 5.03 -17.66
C THR A 136 28.87 4.18 -18.86
N GLY A 137 28.43 2.92 -18.92
CA GLY A 137 28.69 1.96 -19.98
C GLY A 137 28.19 0.56 -19.60
N LYS A 138 28.42 -0.44 -20.45
CA LYS A 138 28.10 -1.85 -20.18
C LYS A 138 29.32 -2.74 -20.49
N PRO A 139 30.12 -3.14 -19.48
CA PRO A 139 29.98 -2.84 -18.05
C PRO A 139 30.34 -1.39 -17.71
N GLY A 140 29.77 -0.85 -16.62
CA GLY A 140 30.05 0.51 -16.15
C GLY A 140 29.38 0.82 -14.81
N TYR A 141 29.76 1.94 -14.18
CA TYR A 141 29.18 2.42 -12.93
C TYR A 141 27.76 2.92 -13.14
N LYS A 142 26.89 2.70 -12.14
CA LYS A 142 25.55 3.27 -12.09
C LYS A 142 25.57 4.57 -11.30
N LEU A 143 25.09 5.65 -11.89
CA LEU A 143 25.03 6.99 -11.31
C LEU A 143 23.60 7.53 -11.32
N CYS A 144 23.29 8.52 -10.49
CA CYS A 144 22.12 9.37 -10.65
C CYS A 144 22.45 10.82 -10.36
N LEU A 145 21.62 11.73 -10.88
CA LEU A 145 21.71 13.15 -10.59
C LEU A 145 20.76 13.51 -9.45
N ARG A 146 21.17 14.45 -8.61
CA ARG A 146 20.31 15.07 -7.60
C ARG A 146 20.31 16.58 -7.80
N LEU A 147 19.12 17.15 -7.94
CA LEU A 147 18.92 18.59 -8.09
C LEU A 147 18.31 19.16 -6.82
N HIS A 148 18.85 20.27 -6.35
CA HIS A 148 18.30 21.08 -5.27
C HIS A 148 18.04 22.48 -5.81
N ILE A 149 16.82 22.97 -5.62
CA ILE A 149 16.52 24.39 -5.82
C ILE A 149 16.55 25.06 -4.46
N GLN A 150 17.52 25.94 -4.27
CA GLN A 150 17.78 26.57 -2.98
C GLN A 150 16.73 27.62 -2.66
N LEU A 151 16.35 27.73 -1.39
CA LEU A 151 15.38 28.72 -0.95
C LEU A 151 15.89 30.15 -1.17
N PRO A 152 15.02 31.14 -1.41
CA PRO A 152 15.44 32.52 -1.63
C PRO A 152 16.14 33.14 -0.43
N ASN A 153 15.92 32.59 0.77
CA ASN A 153 16.50 33.05 2.03
C ASN A 153 17.72 32.22 2.48
N ALA A 154 18.24 31.32 1.62
CA ALA A 154 19.38 30.48 1.97
C ALA A 154 20.68 31.28 2.16
N GLN A 155 21.39 31.08 3.28
CA GLN A 155 22.51 31.92 3.71
C GLN A 155 23.71 31.98 2.73
N ARG A 156 23.96 30.94 1.93
CA ARG A 156 25.12 30.86 1.02
C ARG A 156 24.77 30.68 -0.46
N CYS A 157 23.57 30.21 -0.77
CA CYS A 157 23.19 29.80 -2.12
C CYS A 157 21.76 30.23 -2.46
N ALA A 158 21.29 31.36 -1.93
CA ALA A 158 19.96 31.88 -2.23
C ALA A 158 19.74 31.98 -3.75
N ASN A 159 18.64 31.39 -4.23
CA ASN A 159 18.25 31.37 -5.65
C ASN A 159 19.22 30.65 -6.61
N PHE A 160 20.07 29.76 -6.12
CA PHE A 160 20.87 28.88 -6.97
C PHE A 160 20.20 27.52 -7.16
N ILE A 161 20.54 26.87 -8.28
CA ILE A 161 20.29 25.44 -8.49
C ILE A 161 21.61 24.73 -8.18
N SER A 162 21.57 23.74 -7.31
CA SER A 162 22.72 22.87 -7.03
C SER A 162 22.46 21.50 -7.65
N LEU A 163 23.41 21.03 -8.46
CA LEU A 163 23.35 19.72 -9.11
C LEU A 163 24.47 18.84 -8.56
N PHE A 164 24.14 17.60 -8.20
CA PHE A 164 25.05 16.63 -7.63
C PHE A 164 25.00 15.34 -8.46
N VAL A 165 26.12 14.61 -8.48
CA VAL A 165 26.19 13.24 -9.00
C VAL A 165 26.36 12.30 -7.83
N HIS A 166 25.53 11.27 -7.76
CA HIS A 166 25.63 10.21 -6.77
C HIS A 166 25.95 8.88 -7.44
N THR A 167 26.84 8.11 -6.85
CA THR A 167 27.05 6.70 -7.20
C THR A 167 25.93 5.86 -6.61
N MET A 168 25.34 4.99 -7.43
CA MET A 168 24.36 3.98 -7.01
C MET A 168 25.00 2.60 -7.07
N GLN A 169 24.43 1.64 -6.33
CA GLN A 169 24.79 0.22 -6.50
C GLN A 169 24.42 -0.24 -7.92
N GLY A 170 25.42 -0.66 -8.68
CA GLY A 170 25.30 -1.15 -10.06
C GLY A 170 25.43 -2.66 -10.16
N GLU A 171 24.98 -3.23 -11.28
CA GLU A 171 25.10 -4.67 -11.58
C GLU A 171 26.58 -5.10 -11.72
N TYR A 172 27.45 -4.20 -12.19
CA TYR A 172 28.85 -4.50 -12.54
C TYR A 172 29.86 -4.12 -11.46
N ASP A 173 29.42 -3.66 -10.28
CA ASP A 173 30.30 -3.07 -9.26
C ASP A 173 31.45 -4.00 -8.83
N SER A 174 31.23 -5.32 -8.82
CA SER A 174 32.25 -6.33 -8.49
C SER A 174 33.39 -6.45 -9.51
N HIS A 175 33.18 -5.92 -10.72
CA HIS A 175 34.13 -5.98 -11.83
C HIS A 175 34.77 -4.63 -12.14
N LEU A 176 34.34 -3.56 -11.49
CA LEU A 176 34.81 -2.21 -11.72
C LEU A 176 35.88 -1.82 -10.69
N PRO A 177 36.89 -1.03 -11.09
CA PRO A 177 37.86 -0.51 -10.14
C PRO A 177 37.20 0.51 -9.20
N TRP A 178 37.62 0.56 -7.95
CA TRP A 178 37.13 1.56 -6.99
C TRP A 178 38.32 2.24 -6.29
N PRO A 179 38.20 3.54 -5.94
CA PRO A 179 37.05 4.43 -6.15
C PRO A 179 36.87 4.83 -7.62
N PHE A 180 35.70 5.39 -7.97
CA PHE A 180 35.41 5.88 -9.31
C PHE A 180 36.48 6.90 -9.75
N GLN A 181 37.04 6.69 -10.94
CA GLN A 181 38.03 7.58 -11.56
C GLN A 181 37.54 7.92 -12.96
N GLY A 182 37.39 9.22 -13.22
CA GLY A 182 36.97 9.70 -14.53
C GLY A 182 36.50 11.15 -14.51
N THR A 183 36.33 11.70 -15.70
CA THR A 183 35.80 13.03 -15.92
C THR A 183 34.28 12.99 -15.95
N ILE A 184 33.63 13.76 -15.09
CA ILE A 184 32.19 14.00 -15.13
C ILE A 184 31.97 15.40 -15.68
N ARG A 185 31.03 15.51 -16.62
CA ARG A 185 30.65 16.77 -17.25
C ARG A 185 29.17 17.00 -17.04
N LEU A 186 28.84 18.06 -16.32
CA LEU A 186 27.47 18.48 -16.06
C LEU A 186 27.15 19.68 -16.92
N SER A 187 25.97 19.68 -17.55
CA SER A 187 25.54 20.79 -18.37
C SER A 187 24.05 21.07 -18.18
N ILE A 188 23.71 22.35 -18.02
CA ILE A 188 22.35 22.86 -18.15
C ILE A 188 22.20 23.32 -19.59
N LEU A 189 21.31 22.65 -20.33
CA LEU A 189 21.13 22.87 -21.76
C LEU A 189 20.24 24.08 -22.04
N ASP A 190 20.73 24.99 -22.87
CA ASP A 190 19.95 26.11 -23.38
C ASP A 190 19.00 25.63 -24.49
N GLN A 191 17.71 25.90 -24.31
CA GLN A 191 16.65 25.52 -25.24
C GLN A 191 16.17 26.69 -26.11
N SER A 192 16.82 27.85 -26.04
CA SER A 192 16.47 29.01 -26.85
C SER A 192 16.51 28.72 -28.36
N GLU A 193 15.66 29.40 -29.13
CA GLU A 193 15.60 29.30 -30.59
C GLU A 193 16.59 30.25 -31.30
N GLY A 194 17.44 30.94 -30.54
CA GLY A 194 18.43 31.88 -31.05
C GLY A 194 19.59 31.20 -31.78
N PRO A 195 20.36 31.96 -32.57
CA PRO A 195 21.51 31.43 -33.32
C PRO A 195 22.67 30.98 -32.41
N GLU A 196 22.75 31.49 -31.18
CA GLU A 196 23.76 31.14 -30.19
C GLU A 196 23.08 30.51 -28.98
N ARG A 197 23.09 29.18 -28.91
CA ARG A 197 22.71 28.45 -27.70
C ARG A 197 23.91 28.38 -26.76
N GLN A 198 23.75 28.83 -25.52
CA GLN A 198 24.82 28.81 -24.53
C GLN A 198 24.48 27.91 -23.34
N ASN A 199 24.95 26.67 -23.40
CA ASN A 199 24.85 25.74 -22.28
C ASN A 199 25.75 26.21 -21.13
N HIS A 200 25.29 26.06 -19.89
CA HIS A 200 26.13 26.25 -18.71
C HIS A 200 26.75 24.91 -18.36
N GLU A 201 28.08 24.81 -18.38
CA GLU A 201 28.80 23.55 -18.25
C GLU A 201 29.84 23.60 -17.14
N GLU A 202 29.96 22.51 -16.38
CA GLU A 202 30.96 22.31 -15.35
C GLU A 202 31.59 20.92 -15.52
N VAL A 203 32.92 20.87 -15.52
CA VAL A 203 33.70 19.64 -15.66
C VAL A 203 34.42 19.37 -14.34
N MET A 204 34.25 18.17 -13.83
CA MET A 204 34.89 17.70 -12.60
C MET A 204 35.68 16.42 -12.86
N GLU A 205 36.86 16.32 -12.27
CA GLU A 205 37.69 15.12 -12.29
C GLU A 205 37.49 14.36 -10.99
N ALA A 206 36.92 13.15 -11.05
CA ALA A 206 36.83 12.30 -9.87
C ALA A 206 38.21 11.77 -9.51
N LYS A 207 38.84 12.38 -8.50
CA LYS A 207 40.11 11.95 -7.94
C LYS A 207 39.89 11.35 -6.56
N PRO A 208 40.59 10.25 -6.21
CA PRO A 208 40.50 9.62 -4.88
C PRO A 208 40.80 10.57 -3.71
N GLU A 209 41.56 11.64 -3.98
CA GLU A 209 42.05 12.61 -3.00
C GLU A 209 41.08 13.77 -2.75
N LEU A 210 40.07 13.94 -3.61
CA LEU A 210 39.05 14.97 -3.41
C LEU A 210 38.04 14.46 -2.38
N LEU A 211 37.93 15.16 -1.24
CA LEU A 211 36.88 14.95 -0.25
C LEU A 211 35.53 15.43 -0.80
N ALA A 212 34.96 14.65 -1.71
CA ALA A 212 33.56 14.76 -2.10
C ALA A 212 33.11 13.46 -2.77
N PHE A 213 32.45 12.60 -1.99
CA PHE A 213 31.35 11.73 -2.46
C PHE A 213 30.28 11.72 -1.38
#